data_AF-A0A812SIX0-F1
#
_entry.id   AF-A0A812SIX0-F1
#
_cell.length_a   1.000
_cell.length_b   1.000
_cell.length_c   1.000
_cell.angle_alpha   90.00
_cell.angle_beta   90.00
_cell.angle_gamma   90.00
#
_symmetry.space_group_name_H-M   'P 1'
#
loop_
_entity.id
_entity.type
_entity.pdbx_description
1 polymer ?
#
loop_
_entity_poly.entity_id
_entity_poly.type
_entity_poly.pdbx_seq_one_letter_code
_entity_poly.pdbx_strand_id
1 'polypeptide(L)'
;MPNKLPPFLRAVKTRRELYSVREFYFDLIDVRNNATLAAAMLVILSNEDPGVVRFQEEEVTTVEEFQEKLLEVTVVRRHGAAGKVACAWRTEDNTAKAGTHYTAGSGVLEFEHGQMVAKLPLTVLPAGRYQLSSTVRILLSNITGGAKFDATTEGGRDLCIATVVIQPDPAVQDRIQRIHSALAVNWTKAHTAKSNWTAWKEQIIDAVKLTDDDEDEEEEEGQEEGASRGRRRGCLQYIGMAMTAVLVVPWKIFFAVIPPPGFCDGWLCFFCSLGGIGLLTAVVGDLAALLGCGCSDSSELVRASGSF
;
A
#
# COMPACT_ATOMS: atom_id res chain seq x y z
N MET A 1 46.55 -55.52 -8.91
CA MET A 1 47.67 -55.27 -9.84
C MET A 1 47.38 -53.97 -10.58
N PRO A 2 48.28 -52.97 -10.61
CA PRO A 2 48.01 -51.74 -11.35
C PRO A 2 48.10 -52.05 -12.85
N ASN A 3 47.00 -51.90 -13.58
CA ASN A 3 46.99 -51.98 -15.03
C ASN A 3 47.85 -50.85 -15.58
N LYS A 4 49.03 -51.17 -16.14
CA LYS A 4 49.84 -50.21 -16.89
C LYS A 4 49.04 -49.75 -18.10
N LEU A 5 48.86 -48.44 -18.23
CA LEU A 5 48.30 -47.83 -19.44
C LEU A 5 49.17 -48.19 -20.66
N PRO A 6 48.58 -48.40 -21.84
CA PRO A 6 49.34 -48.68 -23.05
C PRO A 6 50.20 -47.46 -23.46
N PRO A 7 51.29 -47.66 -24.21
CA PRO A 7 52.35 -46.65 -24.41
C PRO A 7 51.92 -45.36 -25.14
N PHE A 8 50.72 -45.32 -25.73
CA PHE A 8 50.14 -44.17 -26.44
C PHE A 8 49.22 -43.30 -25.58
N LEU A 9 48.99 -43.67 -24.31
CA LEU A 9 48.15 -42.93 -23.36
C LEU A 9 48.99 -42.45 -22.18
N ARG A 10 49.10 -41.12 -22.03
CA ARG A 10 49.68 -40.50 -20.83
C ARG A 10 48.55 -39.87 -20.02
N ALA A 11 48.27 -40.42 -18.83
CA ALA A 11 47.36 -39.80 -17.88
C ALA A 11 48.08 -38.67 -17.14
N VAL A 12 47.58 -37.44 -17.24
CA VAL A 12 48.05 -36.31 -16.45
C VAL A 12 47.02 -36.07 -15.34
N LYS A 13 47.44 -36.28 -14.09
CA LYS A 13 46.56 -36.13 -12.92
C LYS A 13 46.61 -34.69 -12.42
N THR A 14 45.53 -33.94 -12.58
CA THR A 14 45.38 -32.60 -12.00
C THR A 14 44.26 -32.64 -10.96
N ARG A 15 44.57 -32.36 -9.69
CA ARG A 15 43.63 -32.46 -8.57
C ARG A 15 42.97 -31.10 -8.33
N ARG A 16 41.68 -30.96 -8.65
CA ARG A 16 40.76 -30.03 -8.00
C ARG A 16 39.69 -30.86 -7.30
N GLU A 17 39.67 -30.83 -5.97
CA GLU A 17 38.65 -31.51 -5.15
C GLU A 17 37.58 -30.47 -4.77
N LEU A 18 36.56 -30.31 -5.62
CA LEU A 18 35.28 -29.74 -5.20
C LEU A 18 34.23 -30.85 -5.28
N TYR A 19 33.51 -31.09 -4.18
CA TYR A 19 32.33 -31.96 -4.11
C TYR A 19 32.48 -33.33 -4.78
N SER A 20 33.56 -34.07 -4.48
CA SER A 20 33.77 -35.46 -4.95
C SER A 20 33.84 -35.64 -6.48
N VAL A 21 33.98 -34.54 -7.22
CA VAL A 21 34.22 -34.56 -8.66
C VAL A 21 35.70 -34.79 -8.89
N ARG A 22 36.06 -35.88 -9.58
CA ARG A 22 37.43 -36.12 -10.01
C ARG A 22 37.52 -35.93 -11.52
N GLU A 23 38.23 -34.91 -11.93
CA GLU A 23 38.56 -34.64 -13.32
C GLU A 23 39.88 -35.33 -13.68
N PHE A 24 39.88 -36.08 -14.77
CA PHE A 24 41.05 -36.71 -15.35
C PHE A 24 41.19 -36.23 -16.79
N TYR A 25 42.40 -35.79 -17.15
CA TYR A 25 42.73 -35.45 -18.53
C TYR A 25 43.59 -36.56 -19.13
N PHE A 26 43.20 -37.00 -20.32
CA PHE A 26 43.92 -37.97 -21.12
C PHE A 26 44.44 -37.30 -22.37
N ASP A 27 45.76 -37.21 -22.48
CA ASP A 27 46.42 -36.77 -23.70
C ASP A 27 46.72 -37.98 -24.58
N LEU A 28 46.23 -37.94 -25.82
CA LEU A 28 46.64 -38.87 -26.87
C LEU A 28 47.93 -38.35 -27.48
N ILE A 29 49.02 -39.11 -27.34
CA ILE A 29 50.34 -38.75 -27.83
C ILE A 29 50.68 -39.64 -29.03
N ASP A 30 51.13 -39.04 -30.13
CA ASP A 30 51.74 -39.78 -31.23
C ASP A 30 53.09 -40.36 -30.79
N VAL A 31 53.20 -41.69 -30.81
CA VAL A 31 54.41 -42.43 -30.42
C VAL A 31 55.59 -42.14 -31.34
N ARG A 32 55.36 -41.69 -32.58
CA ARG A 32 56.43 -41.45 -33.56
C ARG A 32 57.12 -40.11 -33.37
N ASN A 33 56.34 -39.07 -33.10
CA ASN A 33 56.81 -37.68 -33.04
C ASN A 33 56.70 -37.04 -31.65
N ASN A 34 56.19 -37.79 -30.67
CA ASN A 34 55.91 -37.33 -29.31
C ASN A 34 55.03 -36.07 -29.25
N ALA A 35 54.17 -35.89 -30.27
CA ALA A 35 53.26 -34.76 -30.40
C ALA A 35 51.88 -35.11 -29.84
N THR A 36 51.24 -34.17 -29.14
CA THR A 36 49.87 -34.32 -28.63
C THR A 36 48.86 -34.21 -29.77
N LEU A 37 48.07 -35.24 -29.99
CA LEU A 37 47.08 -35.34 -31.07
C LEU A 37 45.70 -34.84 -30.66
N ALA A 38 45.27 -35.15 -29.43
CA ALA A 38 43.98 -34.76 -28.88
C ALA A 38 43.98 -34.93 -27.35
N ALA A 39 43.12 -34.17 -26.67
CA ALA A 39 42.88 -34.30 -25.24
C ALA A 39 41.41 -34.68 -24.99
N ALA A 40 41.18 -35.62 -24.08
CA ALA A 40 39.85 -36.00 -23.62
C ALA A 40 39.74 -35.78 -22.10
N MET A 41 38.61 -35.23 -21.65
CA MET A 41 38.32 -35.01 -20.24
C MET A 41 37.34 -36.07 -19.74
N LEU A 42 37.75 -36.85 -18.73
CA LEU A 42 36.90 -37.79 -18.00
C LEU A 42 36.55 -37.19 -16.66
N VAL A 43 35.25 -37.08 -16.38
CA VAL A 43 34.75 -36.67 -15.07
C VAL A 43 34.20 -37.89 -14.37
N ILE A 44 34.82 -38.29 -13.26
CA ILE A 44 34.31 -39.33 -12.36
C ILE A 44 33.58 -38.64 -11.22
N LEU A 45 32.28 -38.91 -11.11
CA LEU A 45 31.46 -38.51 -9.98
C LEU A 45 31.43 -39.66 -8.98
N SER A 46 31.95 -39.44 -7.77
CA SER A 46 31.76 -40.39 -6.68
C SER A 46 30.33 -40.31 -6.16
N ASN A 47 29.66 -41.45 -5.98
CA ASN A 47 28.33 -41.52 -5.36
C ASN A 47 28.40 -41.95 -3.87
N GLU A 48 29.57 -41.85 -3.24
CA GLU A 48 29.75 -42.29 -1.86
C GLU A 48 29.50 -41.19 -0.82
N ASP A 49 29.10 -40.01 -1.26
CA ASP A 49 28.80 -38.93 -0.34
C ASP A 49 27.43 -39.11 0.33
N PRO A 50 27.33 -38.90 1.65
CA PRO A 50 26.05 -38.89 2.35
C PRO A 50 25.18 -37.68 1.96
N GLY A 51 25.69 -36.74 1.18
CA GLY A 51 24.90 -35.65 0.61
C GLY A 51 24.52 -34.53 1.58
N VAL A 52 23.77 -33.59 1.04
CA VAL A 52 23.35 -32.34 1.69
C VAL A 52 21.82 -32.31 1.75
N VAL A 53 21.26 -32.18 2.95
CA VAL A 53 19.81 -32.12 3.15
C VAL A 53 19.36 -30.67 3.19
N ARG A 54 18.32 -30.34 2.43
CA ARG A 54 17.67 -29.02 2.39
C ARG A 54 16.19 -29.14 2.07
N PHE A 55 15.42 -28.10 2.34
CA PHE A 55 14.08 -27.99 1.76
C PHE A 55 14.16 -27.80 0.23
N GLN A 56 13.16 -28.32 -0.48
CA GLN A 56 13.06 -28.11 -1.93
C GLN A 56 12.88 -26.63 -2.26
N GLU A 57 12.02 -25.97 -1.51
CA GLU A 57 11.73 -24.53 -1.55
C GLU A 57 11.88 -23.98 -0.13
N GLU A 58 12.58 -22.86 0.00
CA GLU A 58 12.79 -22.19 1.30
C GLU A 58 11.54 -21.45 1.76
N GLU A 59 10.72 -21.01 0.81
CA GLU A 59 9.41 -20.43 1.02
C GLU A 59 8.36 -21.25 0.29
N VAL A 60 7.43 -21.86 1.03
CA VAL A 60 6.32 -22.64 0.47
C VAL A 60 5.03 -21.87 0.67
N THR A 61 4.32 -21.57 -0.40
CA THR A 61 3.03 -20.86 -0.31
C THR A 61 1.87 -21.86 -0.36
N THR A 62 0.87 -21.65 0.49
CA THR A 62 -0.38 -22.42 0.48
C THR A 62 -1.55 -21.49 0.70
N VAL A 63 -2.68 -21.81 0.09
CA VAL A 63 -3.93 -21.09 0.33
C VAL A 63 -4.68 -21.77 1.47
N GLU A 64 -5.23 -20.96 2.37
CA GLU A 64 -6.14 -21.43 3.41
C GLU A 64 -7.48 -21.87 2.79
N GLU A 65 -7.96 -23.03 3.21
CA GLU A 65 -9.23 -23.59 2.78
C GLU A 65 -10.24 -23.58 3.93
N PHE A 66 -11.53 -23.78 3.61
CA PHE A 66 -12.60 -23.86 4.60
C PHE A 66 -12.53 -25.13 5.48
N GLN A 67 -11.75 -26.12 5.06
CA GLN A 67 -11.51 -27.36 5.79
C GLN A 67 -10.02 -27.49 6.13
N GLU A 68 -9.71 -28.39 7.05
CA GLU A 68 -8.32 -28.75 7.34
C GLU A 68 -7.65 -29.33 6.09
N LYS A 69 -6.43 -28.86 5.82
CA LYS A 69 -5.66 -29.26 4.64
C LYS A 69 -4.32 -29.82 5.06
N LEU A 70 -4.01 -31.01 4.58
CA LEU A 70 -2.68 -31.59 4.73
C LEU A 70 -1.76 -31.03 3.64
N LEU A 71 -0.81 -30.18 4.05
CA LEU A 71 0.28 -29.70 3.20
C LEU A 71 1.48 -30.63 3.34
N GLU A 72 1.98 -31.15 2.22
CA GLU A 72 3.20 -31.96 2.18
C GLU A 72 4.41 -31.10 1.82
N VAL A 73 5.24 -30.76 2.80
CA VAL A 73 6.47 -29.99 2.57
C VAL A 73 7.59 -30.94 2.16
N THR A 74 8.20 -30.70 1.00
CA THR A 74 9.21 -31.60 0.44
C THR A 74 10.62 -31.24 0.89
N VAL A 75 11.34 -32.21 1.44
CA VAL A 75 12.75 -32.14 1.81
C VAL A 75 13.55 -32.99 0.84
N VAL A 76 14.63 -32.43 0.33
CA VAL A 76 15.50 -33.05 -0.67
C VAL A 76 16.92 -33.23 -0.15
N ARG A 77 17.50 -34.37 -0.51
CA ARG A 77 18.89 -34.72 -0.26
C ARG A 77 19.64 -34.62 -1.59
N ARG A 78 20.56 -33.67 -1.70
CA ARG A 78 21.35 -33.36 -2.91
C ARG A 78 22.81 -33.77 -2.75
N HIS A 79 23.51 -33.89 -3.88
CA HIS A 79 24.96 -34.15 -3.89
C HIS A 79 25.39 -35.43 -3.15
N GLY A 80 24.52 -36.44 -3.09
CA GLY A 80 24.81 -37.74 -2.49
C GLY A 80 23.57 -38.39 -1.86
N ALA A 81 23.50 -39.72 -1.95
CA ALA A 81 22.43 -40.53 -1.33
C ALA A 81 22.98 -41.78 -0.62
N ALA A 82 24.27 -41.77 -0.28
CA ALA A 82 24.95 -42.91 0.32
C ALA A 82 24.59 -43.07 1.81
N GLY A 83 24.27 -44.30 2.23
CA GLY A 83 23.87 -44.59 3.61
C GLY A 83 22.52 -44.00 4.05
N LYS A 84 22.09 -44.43 5.24
CA LYS A 84 20.88 -43.97 5.91
C LYS A 84 21.17 -42.68 6.69
N VAL A 85 20.33 -41.68 6.50
CA VAL A 85 20.46 -40.34 7.13
C VAL A 85 19.16 -40.02 7.84
N ALA A 86 19.25 -39.50 9.07
CA ALA A 86 18.08 -39.03 9.81
C ALA A 86 18.31 -37.61 10.32
N CYS A 87 17.25 -36.81 10.36
CA CYS A 87 17.25 -35.49 11.01
C CYS A 87 15.96 -35.29 11.79
N ALA A 88 16.03 -34.55 12.90
CA ALA A 88 14.87 -34.18 13.69
C ALA A 88 14.20 -32.95 13.08
N TRP A 89 12.87 -32.97 12.97
CA TRP A 89 12.08 -31.85 12.49
C TRP A 89 11.09 -31.36 13.54
N ARG A 90 10.79 -30.06 13.51
CA ARG A 90 9.72 -29.45 14.30
C ARG A 90 9.16 -28.22 13.61
N THR A 91 7.93 -27.88 13.92
CA THR A 91 7.31 -26.61 13.56
C THR A 91 7.52 -25.57 14.67
N GLU A 92 7.69 -24.31 14.30
CA GLU A 92 7.82 -23.18 15.21
C GLU A 92 6.90 -22.04 14.78
N ASP A 93 6.28 -21.42 15.78
CA ASP A 93 5.43 -20.26 15.56
C ASP A 93 6.23 -19.07 15.01
N ASN A 94 5.58 -18.31 14.14
CA ASN A 94 6.06 -17.00 13.71
C ASN A 94 4.87 -16.03 13.79
N THR A 95 4.25 -15.69 12.67
CA THR A 95 2.99 -14.93 12.70
C THR A 95 1.77 -15.84 12.80
N ALA A 96 1.86 -17.08 12.28
CA ALA A 96 0.90 -18.14 12.52
C ALA A 96 1.20 -18.83 13.87
N LYS A 97 0.13 -19.15 14.61
CA LYS A 97 0.18 -19.83 15.91
C LYS A 97 -0.34 -21.27 15.82
N ALA A 98 0.35 -22.19 16.48
CA ALA A 98 -0.11 -23.57 16.60
C ALA A 98 -1.51 -23.67 17.26
N GLY A 99 -2.32 -24.63 16.82
CA GLY A 99 -3.68 -24.89 17.32
C GLY A 99 -4.77 -23.95 16.78
N THR A 100 -4.39 -22.78 16.26
CA THR A 100 -5.33 -21.85 15.60
C THR A 100 -5.16 -21.84 14.09
N HIS A 101 -3.91 -21.82 13.63
CA HIS A 101 -3.58 -21.63 12.22
C HIS A 101 -3.02 -22.89 11.55
N TYR A 102 -2.37 -23.74 12.34
CA TYR A 102 -1.79 -25.01 11.90
C TYR A 102 -1.67 -25.94 13.11
N THR A 103 -1.53 -27.25 12.87
CA THR A 103 -1.27 -28.22 13.93
C THR A 103 0.23 -28.36 14.13
N ALA A 104 0.71 -28.16 15.37
CA ALA A 104 2.13 -28.34 15.69
C ALA A 104 2.58 -29.77 15.39
N GLY A 105 3.71 -29.89 14.68
CA GLY A 105 4.29 -31.16 14.30
C GLY A 105 5.74 -31.25 14.75
N SER A 106 6.15 -32.45 15.17
CA SER A 106 7.55 -32.77 15.41
C SER A 106 7.80 -34.26 15.19
N GLY A 107 9.04 -34.61 14.89
CA GLY A 107 9.42 -36.00 14.68
C GLY A 107 10.82 -36.16 14.12
N VAL A 108 11.09 -37.34 13.59
CA VAL A 108 12.35 -37.67 12.90
C VAL A 108 12.03 -37.97 11.45
N LEU A 109 12.76 -37.32 10.55
CA LEU A 109 12.72 -37.56 9.12
C LEU A 109 13.89 -38.46 8.76
N GLU A 110 13.59 -39.64 8.21
CA GLU A 110 14.59 -40.61 7.81
C GLU A 110 14.65 -40.73 6.28
N PHE A 111 15.87 -40.73 5.75
CA PHE A 111 16.19 -41.04 4.37
C PHE A 111 16.86 -42.41 4.32
N GLU A 112 16.23 -43.34 3.60
CA GLU A 112 16.82 -44.64 3.31
C GLU A 112 18.00 -44.51 2.32
N HIS A 113 18.79 -45.57 2.20
CA HIS A 113 19.88 -45.59 1.23
C HIS A 113 19.36 -45.40 -0.19
N GLY A 114 19.91 -44.42 -0.93
CA GLY A 114 19.46 -44.06 -2.27
C GLY A 114 18.22 -43.15 -2.29
N GLN A 115 17.60 -42.85 -1.16
CA GLN A 115 16.44 -41.95 -1.10
C GLN A 115 16.89 -40.49 -1.14
N MET A 116 16.37 -39.75 -2.11
CA MET A 116 16.69 -38.33 -2.31
C MET A 116 15.56 -37.37 -1.91
N VAL A 117 14.35 -37.88 -1.69
CA VAL A 117 13.16 -37.05 -1.42
C VAL A 117 12.38 -37.65 -0.27
N ALA A 118 11.98 -36.80 0.67
CA ALA A 118 11.08 -37.13 1.75
C ALA A 118 10.06 -36.01 1.94
N LYS A 119 8.88 -36.35 2.43
CA LYS A 119 7.76 -35.40 2.60
C LYS A 119 7.41 -35.27 4.07
N LEU A 120 7.22 -34.03 4.51
CA LEU A 120 6.80 -33.68 5.86
C LEU A 120 5.32 -33.27 5.86
N PRO A 121 4.47 -33.95 6.65
CA PRO A 121 3.08 -33.56 6.78
C PRO A 121 2.94 -32.34 7.69
N LEU A 122 2.33 -31.26 7.18
CA LEU A 122 1.90 -30.10 7.95
C LEU A 122 0.40 -29.91 7.77
N THR A 123 -0.37 -29.96 8.86
CA THR A 123 -1.83 -29.73 8.76
C THR A 123 -2.13 -28.24 8.97
N VAL A 124 -2.70 -27.60 7.95
CA VAL A 124 -3.17 -26.21 8.01
C VAL A 124 -4.62 -26.19 8.46
N LEU A 125 -4.93 -25.35 9.44
CA LEU A 125 -6.27 -25.24 10.02
C LEU A 125 -7.04 -24.05 9.41
N PRO A 126 -8.37 -24.17 9.26
CA PRO A 126 -9.23 -23.06 8.85
C PRO A 126 -9.37 -22.07 10.02
N ALA A 127 -8.66 -20.94 9.92
CA ALA A 127 -8.70 -19.82 10.86
C ALA A 127 -9.62 -18.67 10.40
N GLY A 128 -10.12 -18.74 9.15
CA GLY A 128 -10.95 -17.70 8.54
C GLY A 128 -10.18 -16.43 8.24
N ARG A 129 -8.98 -16.51 7.66
CA ARG A 129 -8.21 -15.31 7.30
C ARG A 129 -8.83 -14.58 6.12
N TYR A 130 -8.89 -13.26 6.24
CA TYR A 130 -9.56 -12.40 5.26
C TYR A 130 -8.60 -11.50 4.45
N GLN A 131 -7.48 -11.06 5.05
CA GLN A 131 -6.61 -10.04 4.43
C GLN A 131 -5.12 -10.29 4.61
N LEU A 132 -4.68 -10.72 5.80
CA LEU A 132 -3.27 -10.89 6.11
C LEU A 132 -2.81 -12.32 5.86
N SER A 133 -1.66 -12.47 5.20
CA SER A 133 -0.94 -13.75 5.17
C SER A 133 -0.32 -14.01 6.55
N SER A 134 -0.19 -15.29 6.90
CA SER A 134 0.53 -15.71 8.09
C SER A 134 1.59 -16.71 7.71
N THR A 135 2.64 -16.79 8.51
CA THR A 135 3.83 -17.58 8.25
C THR A 135 4.10 -18.50 9.43
N VAL A 136 4.50 -19.74 9.14
CA VAL A 136 4.96 -20.74 10.10
C VAL A 136 6.34 -21.22 9.65
N ARG A 137 7.24 -21.50 10.60
CA ARG A 137 8.59 -22.00 10.29
C ARG A 137 8.69 -23.49 10.57
N ILE A 138 9.38 -24.22 9.70
CA ILE A 138 9.73 -25.63 9.88
C ILE A 138 11.24 -25.71 9.98
N LEU A 139 11.74 -26.35 11.04
CA LEU A 139 13.16 -26.46 11.32
C LEU A 139 13.59 -27.91 11.27
N LEU A 140 14.67 -28.18 10.53
CA LEU A 140 15.42 -29.42 10.57
C LEU A 140 16.67 -29.21 11.43
N SER A 141 16.97 -30.18 12.27
CA SER A 141 18.08 -30.15 13.23
C SER A 141 18.63 -31.56 13.47
N ASN A 142 19.80 -31.63 14.12
CA ASN A 142 20.42 -32.90 14.54
C ASN A 142 20.52 -33.93 13.40
N ILE A 143 21.22 -33.57 12.33
CA ILE A 143 21.44 -34.47 11.19
C ILE A 143 22.47 -35.55 11.55
N THR A 144 22.17 -36.78 11.15
CA THR A 144 22.99 -37.98 11.41
C THR A 144 23.38 -38.66 10.09
N GLY A 145 24.22 -39.69 10.13
CA GLY A 145 24.62 -40.43 8.93
C GLY A 145 25.62 -39.69 8.03
N GLY A 146 26.32 -38.70 8.56
CA GLY A 146 27.40 -37.97 7.86
C GLY A 146 26.93 -36.90 6.87
N ALA A 147 25.63 -36.77 6.64
CA ALA A 147 25.06 -35.71 5.83
C ALA A 147 25.17 -34.35 6.54
N LYS A 148 25.09 -33.28 5.76
CA LYS A 148 25.17 -31.89 6.25
C LYS A 148 23.96 -31.09 5.80
N PHE A 149 23.63 -30.04 6.52
CA PHE A 149 22.68 -29.04 6.02
C PHE A 149 23.36 -28.12 4.99
N ASP A 150 22.55 -27.58 4.09
CA ASP A 150 23.03 -26.60 3.12
C ASP A 150 23.37 -25.28 3.83
N ALA A 151 24.64 -24.87 3.76
CA ALA A 151 25.12 -23.68 4.43
C ALA A 151 24.58 -22.37 3.83
N THR A 152 23.93 -22.44 2.67
CA THR A 152 23.34 -21.27 1.99
C THR A 152 21.93 -20.93 2.46
N THR A 153 21.24 -21.88 3.10
CA THR A 153 19.88 -21.71 3.63
C THR A 153 19.83 -20.91 4.95
N GLU A 154 18.66 -20.35 5.26
CA GLU A 154 18.34 -19.85 6.61
C GLU A 154 18.60 -20.95 7.66
N GLY A 155 19.55 -20.72 8.56
CA GLY A 155 19.98 -21.68 9.60
C GLY A 155 21.44 -22.14 9.47
N GLY A 156 22.10 -21.87 8.34
CA GLY A 156 23.52 -22.13 8.16
C GLY A 156 23.88 -23.61 8.20
N ARG A 157 24.90 -23.98 8.99
CA ARG A 157 25.45 -25.36 8.98
C ARG A 157 24.75 -26.33 9.93
N ASP A 158 24.04 -25.81 10.92
CA ASP A 158 23.51 -26.60 12.04
C ASP A 158 21.98 -26.76 11.98
N LEU A 159 21.31 -25.86 11.28
CA LEU A 159 19.87 -25.82 11.13
C LEU A 159 19.52 -25.58 9.66
N CYS A 160 18.41 -26.16 9.21
CA CYS A 160 17.80 -25.80 7.93
C CYS A 160 16.36 -25.37 8.22
N ILE A 161 16.00 -24.16 7.79
CA ILE A 161 14.70 -23.55 8.06
C ILE A 161 13.96 -23.38 6.72
N ALA A 162 12.68 -23.69 6.72
CA ALA A 162 11.75 -23.27 5.67
C ALA A 162 10.59 -22.50 6.27
N THR A 163 10.10 -21.51 5.53
CA THR A 163 8.95 -20.70 5.91
C THR A 163 7.76 -21.10 5.03
N VAL A 164 6.67 -21.51 5.66
CA VAL A 164 5.41 -21.76 4.97
C VAL A 164 4.53 -20.53 5.11
N VAL A 165 4.14 -19.95 3.99
CA VAL A 165 3.27 -18.78 3.91
C VAL A 165 1.84 -19.24 3.61
N ILE A 166 0.97 -19.06 4.58
CA ILE A 166 -0.46 -19.32 4.47
C ILE A 166 -1.13 -18.04 3.97
N GLN A 167 -1.54 -18.06 2.72
CA GLN A 167 -2.26 -16.99 2.05
C GLN A 167 -3.77 -17.13 2.31
N PRO A 168 -4.49 -16.02 2.46
CA PRO A 168 -5.95 -16.04 2.47
C PRO A 168 -6.51 -16.48 1.11
N ASP A 169 -7.74 -16.95 1.11
CA ASP A 169 -8.45 -17.30 -0.13
C ASP A 169 -8.58 -16.06 -1.05
N PRO A 170 -8.06 -16.10 -2.28
CA PRO A 170 -8.14 -14.98 -3.22
C PRO A 170 -9.58 -14.57 -3.53
N ALA A 171 -10.53 -15.52 -3.56
CA ALA A 171 -11.93 -15.21 -3.80
C ALA A 171 -12.55 -14.36 -2.67
N VAL A 172 -12.09 -14.58 -1.44
CA VAL A 172 -12.54 -13.82 -0.27
C VAL A 172 -11.89 -12.44 -0.25
N GLN A 173 -10.60 -12.35 -0.57
CA GLN A 173 -9.90 -11.06 -0.69
C GLN A 173 -10.56 -10.14 -1.71
N ASP A 174 -10.89 -10.65 -2.90
CA ASP A 174 -11.56 -9.88 -3.95
C ASP A 174 -12.91 -9.31 -3.51
N ARG A 175 -13.70 -10.10 -2.77
CA ARG A 175 -15.01 -9.67 -2.25
C ARG A 175 -14.84 -8.52 -1.25
N ILE A 176 -13.86 -8.63 -0.36
CA ILE A 176 -13.59 -7.61 0.64
C ILE A 176 -13.04 -6.35 -0.02
N GLN A 177 -12.19 -6.47 -1.02
CA GLN A 177 -11.65 -5.33 -1.75
C GLN A 177 -12.75 -4.56 -2.49
N ARG A 178 -13.74 -5.25 -3.06
CA ARG A 178 -14.93 -4.61 -3.66
C ARG A 178 -15.80 -3.87 -2.64
N ILE A 179 -15.97 -4.45 -1.44
CA ILE A 179 -16.71 -3.78 -0.36
C ILE A 179 -15.95 -2.55 0.12
N HIS A 180 -14.64 -2.67 0.33
CA HIS A 180 -13.79 -1.57 0.79
C HIS A 180 -13.78 -0.41 -0.21
N SER A 181 -13.69 -0.70 -1.52
CA SER A 181 -13.73 0.35 -2.55
C SER A 181 -15.11 1.01 -2.65
N ALA A 182 -16.21 0.25 -2.51
CA ALA A 182 -17.56 0.81 -2.48
C ALA A 182 -17.78 1.74 -1.26
N LEU A 183 -17.25 1.37 -0.10
CA LEU A 183 -17.33 2.19 1.11
C LEU A 183 -16.42 3.44 1.04
N ALA A 184 -15.24 3.32 0.42
CA ALA A 184 -14.31 4.45 0.25
C ALA A 184 -14.91 5.58 -0.62
N VAL A 185 -15.72 5.25 -1.63
CA VAL A 185 -16.40 6.23 -2.49
C VAL A 185 -17.44 7.06 -1.72
N ASN A 186 -18.01 6.52 -0.63
CA ASN A 186 -18.93 7.29 0.20
C ASN A 186 -18.22 8.23 1.15
N TRP A 187 -17.02 7.89 1.64
CA TRP A 187 -16.26 8.73 2.55
C TRP A 187 -15.72 10.00 1.87
N THR A 188 -15.32 9.91 0.60
CA THR A 188 -14.90 11.08 -0.20
C THR A 188 -16.04 12.06 -0.45
N LYS A 189 -17.23 11.55 -0.79
CA LYS A 189 -18.45 12.35 -0.89
C LYS A 189 -18.84 12.99 0.45
N ALA A 190 -18.75 12.23 1.55
CA ALA A 190 -19.08 12.73 2.89
C ALA A 190 -18.10 13.81 3.39
N HIS A 191 -16.79 13.66 3.14
CA HIS A 191 -15.83 14.70 3.50
C HIS A 191 -16.03 15.96 2.66
N THR A 192 -16.34 15.80 1.36
CA THR A 192 -16.53 16.93 0.44
C THR A 192 -17.80 17.71 0.81
N ALA A 193 -18.87 17.01 1.19
CA ALA A 193 -20.09 17.65 1.70
C ALA A 193 -19.85 18.39 3.03
N LYS A 194 -19.02 17.84 3.93
CA LYS A 194 -18.70 18.46 5.22
C LYS A 194 -17.79 19.69 5.08
N SER A 195 -16.80 19.68 4.18
CA SER A 195 -15.94 20.85 3.91
C SER A 195 -16.70 21.98 3.20
N ASN A 196 -17.64 21.64 2.32
CA ASN A 196 -18.49 22.62 1.66
C ASN A 196 -19.45 23.30 2.65
N TRP A 197 -19.91 22.58 3.68
CA TRP A 197 -20.75 23.13 4.76
C TRP A 197 -20.02 24.13 5.64
N THR A 198 -18.76 23.84 6.00
CA THR A 198 -17.97 24.76 6.82
C THR A 198 -17.62 26.03 6.06
N ALA A 199 -17.23 25.91 4.79
CA ALA A 199 -16.94 27.06 3.93
C ALA A 199 -18.17 27.95 3.69
N TRP A 200 -19.37 27.36 3.51
CA TRP A 200 -20.61 28.14 3.38
C TRP A 200 -21.00 28.86 4.68
N LYS A 201 -20.84 28.20 5.83
CA LYS A 201 -21.09 28.80 7.13
C LYS A 201 -20.17 30.00 7.37
N GLU A 202 -18.91 29.91 6.98
CA GLU A 202 -17.94 31.01 7.07
C GLU A 202 -18.34 32.20 6.18
N GLN A 203 -18.82 31.95 4.96
CA GLN A 203 -19.35 33.02 4.08
C GLN A 203 -20.53 33.77 4.69
N ILE A 204 -21.40 33.09 5.43
CA ILE A 204 -22.53 33.73 6.14
C ILE A 204 -22.02 34.57 7.32
N ILE A 205 -21.08 34.05 8.09
CA ILE A 205 -20.51 34.77 9.25
C ILE A 205 -19.76 36.01 8.78
N ASP A 206 -18.98 35.89 7.70
CA ASP A 206 -18.24 36.99 7.08
C ASP A 206 -19.17 38.03 6.44
N ALA A 207 -20.29 37.61 5.85
CA ALA A 207 -21.28 38.53 5.32
C ALA A 207 -22.03 39.34 6.41
N VAL A 208 -22.09 38.83 7.64
CA VAL A 208 -22.73 39.49 8.81
C VAL A 208 -21.74 40.37 9.57
N LYS A 209 -20.44 40.08 9.53
CA LYS A 209 -19.40 40.94 10.09
C LYS A 209 -19.20 42.17 9.20
N LEU A 210 -19.69 43.33 9.68
CA LEU A 210 -19.54 44.62 9.04
C LEU A 210 -18.72 45.55 9.91
N THR A 211 -17.44 45.25 10.05
CA THR A 211 -16.35 46.17 10.40
C THR A 211 -15.12 45.33 10.73
N ASP A 212 -13.99 45.85 10.28
CA ASP A 212 -12.64 45.28 10.38
C ASP A 212 -12.33 44.74 11.78
N ASP A 213 -11.88 43.47 11.85
CA ASP A 213 -10.87 43.13 12.85
C ASP A 213 -9.60 43.86 12.37
N ASP A 214 -9.41 45.11 12.81
CA ASP A 214 -8.07 45.68 12.96
C ASP A 214 -7.38 44.77 13.99
N GLU A 215 -6.84 43.62 13.55
CA GLU A 215 -5.72 42.99 14.23
C GLU A 215 -4.55 43.94 14.02
N ASP A 216 -4.44 44.94 14.90
CA ASP A 216 -3.17 45.52 15.26
C ASP A 216 -2.31 44.35 15.75
N GLU A 217 -1.51 43.77 14.85
CA GLU A 217 -0.33 43.00 15.21
C GLU A 217 0.53 43.91 16.11
N GLU A 218 0.69 43.52 17.37
CA GLU A 218 1.71 44.06 18.25
C GLU A 218 3.09 43.70 17.67
N GLU A 219 3.60 44.50 16.73
CA GLU A 219 5.04 44.62 16.51
C GLU A 219 5.54 45.87 17.26
N GLU A 220 6.10 45.62 18.45
CA GLU A 220 6.93 46.60 19.13
C GLU A 220 8.22 46.88 18.31
N GLU A 221 8.67 48.12 18.47
CA GLU A 221 9.99 48.66 18.20
C GLU A 221 10.30 49.24 16.79
N GLY A 222 10.37 50.58 16.76
CA GLY A 222 11.54 51.24 16.19
C GLY A 222 11.34 52.21 15.02
N GLN A 223 11.05 53.47 15.37
CA GLN A 223 11.77 54.66 14.87
C GLN A 223 11.43 55.24 13.47
N GLU A 224 10.87 56.47 13.49
CA GLU A 224 11.08 57.67 12.62
C GLU A 224 11.11 57.46 11.08
N GLU A 225 10.42 58.19 10.21
CA GLU A 225 10.01 59.59 10.19
C GLU A 225 9.17 59.81 8.90
N GLY A 226 8.23 60.78 8.92
CA GLY A 226 7.99 61.62 7.74
C GLY A 226 6.71 61.41 6.91
N ALA A 227 5.87 62.45 6.97
CA ALA A 227 4.98 62.92 5.91
C ALA A 227 3.57 62.30 5.77
N SER A 228 2.68 62.84 6.60
CA SER A 228 1.41 63.45 6.17
C SER A 228 0.38 62.54 5.48
N ARG A 229 -0.31 61.73 6.29
CA ARG A 229 -1.75 61.53 6.10
C ARG A 229 -2.42 61.39 7.47
N GLY A 230 -2.35 62.48 8.23
CA GLY A 230 -3.05 62.63 9.49
C GLY A 230 -4.53 62.32 9.34
N ARG A 231 -4.95 61.25 10.01
CA ARG A 231 -6.22 61.09 10.73
C ARG A 231 -7.19 62.26 10.57
N ARG A 232 -8.00 62.20 9.52
CA ARG A 232 -9.38 62.73 9.53
C ARG A 232 -10.31 61.55 9.28
N ARG A 233 -10.58 60.74 10.32
CA ARG A 233 -11.83 59.96 10.39
C ARG A 233 -12.96 60.97 10.64
N GLY A 234 -13.29 61.77 9.62
CA GLY A 234 -14.39 62.73 9.66
C GLY A 234 -15.73 62.01 9.49
N CYS A 235 -16.83 62.66 9.87
CA CYS A 235 -18.18 62.15 9.64
C CYS A 235 -18.38 61.69 8.19
N LEU A 236 -17.69 62.28 7.20
CA LEU A 236 -17.74 61.86 5.79
C LEU A 236 -17.24 60.42 5.55
N GLN A 237 -16.27 59.91 6.31
CA GLN A 237 -15.79 58.54 6.18
C GLN A 237 -16.69 57.54 6.90
N TYR A 238 -17.27 57.94 8.04
CA TYR A 238 -18.33 57.18 8.71
C TYR A 238 -19.61 57.12 7.86
N ILE A 239 -19.97 58.23 7.21
CA ILE A 239 -21.08 58.30 6.25
C ILE A 239 -20.74 57.48 5.00
N GLY A 240 -19.50 57.50 4.50
CA GLY A 240 -19.06 56.65 3.40
C GLY A 240 -19.11 55.16 3.75
N MET A 241 -18.63 54.76 4.93
CA MET A 241 -18.73 53.38 5.43
C MET A 241 -20.18 52.97 5.71
N ALA A 242 -20.98 53.83 6.31
CA ALA A 242 -22.40 53.58 6.58
C ALA A 242 -23.24 53.53 5.29
N MET A 243 -22.93 54.37 4.30
CA MET A 243 -23.59 54.35 2.99
C MET A 243 -23.22 53.10 2.20
N THR A 244 -21.95 52.67 2.26
CA THR A 244 -21.51 51.41 1.67
C THR A 244 -22.17 50.23 2.39
N ALA A 245 -22.29 50.27 3.73
CA ALA A 245 -22.98 49.25 4.50
C ALA A 245 -24.48 49.18 4.15
N VAL A 246 -25.21 50.29 4.14
CA VAL A 246 -26.65 50.30 3.85
C VAL A 246 -26.97 49.84 2.43
N LEU A 247 -26.11 50.14 1.44
CA LEU A 247 -26.35 49.76 0.05
C LEU A 247 -25.83 48.37 -0.32
N VAL A 248 -24.73 47.91 0.26
CA VAL A 248 -24.06 46.66 -0.14
C VAL A 248 -24.44 45.49 0.75
N VAL A 249 -24.76 45.72 2.02
CA VAL A 249 -25.04 44.64 2.99
C VAL A 249 -26.31 43.88 2.67
N PRO A 250 -27.44 44.52 2.33
CA PRO A 250 -28.63 43.79 1.93
C PRO A 250 -28.35 42.89 0.71
N TRP A 251 -27.49 43.34 -0.20
CA TRP A 251 -27.09 42.61 -1.40
C TRP A 251 -26.13 41.44 -1.09
N LYS A 252 -25.18 41.61 -0.15
CA LYS A 252 -24.30 40.54 0.33
C LYS A 252 -25.07 39.45 1.08
N ILE A 253 -26.02 39.84 1.95
CA ILE A 253 -26.87 38.89 2.67
C ILE A 253 -27.75 38.10 1.71
N PHE A 254 -28.32 38.77 0.69
CA PHE A 254 -29.11 38.11 -0.33
C PHE A 254 -28.32 37.04 -1.11
N PHE A 255 -27.05 37.31 -1.46
CA PHE A 255 -26.20 36.30 -2.09
C PHE A 255 -25.68 35.22 -1.14
N ALA A 256 -25.47 35.52 0.15
CA ALA A 256 -25.05 34.53 1.14
C ALA A 256 -26.16 33.51 1.47
N VAL A 257 -27.43 33.88 1.29
CA VAL A 257 -28.59 32.98 1.44
C VAL A 257 -28.65 31.92 0.32
N ILE A 258 -28.01 32.15 -0.83
CA ILE A 258 -27.96 31.16 -1.91
C ILE A 258 -26.90 30.10 -1.54
N PRO A 259 -27.30 28.84 -1.29
CA PRO A 259 -26.35 27.79 -0.95
C PRO A 259 -25.47 27.44 -2.16
N PRO A 260 -24.21 27.03 -1.94
CA PRO A 260 -23.31 26.65 -3.02
C PRO A 260 -23.82 25.43 -3.80
N PRO A 261 -23.52 25.33 -5.11
CA PRO A 261 -24.07 24.32 -6.02
C PRO A 261 -23.64 22.88 -5.73
N GLY A 262 -22.74 22.66 -4.76
CA GLY A 262 -22.33 21.33 -4.30
C GLY A 262 -23.32 20.63 -3.36
N PHE A 263 -24.41 21.30 -2.95
CA PHE A 263 -25.47 20.70 -2.13
C PHE A 263 -26.54 20.05 -3.02
N CYS A 264 -26.83 18.76 -2.78
CA CYS A 264 -27.91 18.00 -3.44
C CYS A 264 -27.94 18.17 -4.98
N ASP A 265 -26.80 17.96 -5.64
CA ASP A 265 -26.64 18.07 -7.11
C ASP A 265 -27.18 19.39 -7.70
N GLY A 266 -27.15 20.48 -6.92
CA GLY A 266 -27.54 21.82 -7.38
C GLY A 266 -29.04 22.14 -7.29
N TRP A 267 -29.89 21.18 -6.91
CA TRP A 267 -31.34 21.39 -6.81
C TRP A 267 -31.72 22.46 -5.79
N LEU A 268 -31.04 22.49 -4.64
CA LEU A 268 -31.32 23.46 -3.58
C LEU A 268 -30.95 24.89 -4.01
N CYS A 269 -29.82 25.04 -4.69
CA CYS A 269 -29.36 26.30 -5.25
C CYS A 269 -30.35 26.85 -6.32
N PHE A 270 -30.89 25.96 -7.15
CA PHE A 270 -31.89 26.31 -8.16
C PHE A 270 -33.18 26.87 -7.55
N PHE A 271 -33.77 26.20 -6.56
CA PHE A 271 -35.01 26.68 -5.94
C PHE A 271 -34.80 27.93 -5.08
N CYS A 272 -33.70 28.02 -4.33
CA CYS A 272 -33.39 29.21 -3.53
C CYS A 272 -33.15 30.45 -4.41
N SER A 273 -32.46 30.32 -5.54
CA SER A 273 -32.26 31.42 -6.48
C SER A 273 -33.56 31.86 -7.17
N LEU A 274 -34.40 30.91 -7.58
CA LEU A 274 -35.71 31.21 -8.17
C LEU A 274 -36.63 31.95 -7.18
N GLY A 275 -36.63 31.54 -5.91
CA GLY A 275 -37.35 32.24 -4.84
C GLY A 275 -36.80 33.65 -4.57
N GLY A 276 -35.48 33.81 -4.55
CA GLY A 276 -34.83 35.11 -4.34
C GLY A 276 -35.17 36.11 -5.43
N ILE A 277 -35.11 35.71 -6.70
CA ILE A 277 -35.46 36.57 -7.85
C ILE A 277 -36.96 36.93 -7.81
N GLY A 278 -37.83 35.97 -7.44
CA GLY A 278 -39.26 36.23 -7.25
C GLY A 278 -39.55 37.28 -6.17
N LEU A 279 -38.85 37.21 -5.04
CA LEU A 279 -38.99 38.19 -3.97
C LEU A 279 -38.48 39.57 -4.39
N LEU A 280 -37.32 39.64 -5.05
CA LEU A 280 -36.73 40.89 -5.52
C LEU A 280 -37.64 41.59 -6.54
N THR A 281 -38.21 40.82 -7.48
CA THR A 281 -39.13 41.35 -8.51
C THR A 281 -40.44 41.85 -7.89
N ALA A 282 -40.96 41.21 -6.86
CA ALA A 282 -42.12 41.70 -6.11
C ALA A 282 -41.84 43.04 -5.41
N VAL A 283 -40.70 43.15 -4.71
CA VAL A 283 -40.31 44.39 -4.01
C VAL A 283 -40.09 45.55 -4.97
N VAL A 284 -39.44 45.31 -6.12
CA VAL A 284 -39.25 46.34 -7.15
C VAL A 284 -40.59 46.75 -7.77
N GLY A 285 -41.52 45.80 -7.97
CA GLY A 285 -42.87 46.08 -8.43
C GLY A 285 -43.65 47.00 -7.47
N ASP A 286 -43.59 46.70 -6.18
CA ASP A 286 -44.25 47.52 -5.14
C ASP A 286 -43.65 48.93 -5.04
N LEU A 287 -42.32 49.05 -5.12
CA LEU A 287 -41.64 50.35 -5.13
C LEU A 287 -41.97 51.16 -6.40
N ALA A 288 -42.07 50.51 -7.56
CA ALA A 288 -42.47 51.16 -8.80
C ALA A 288 -43.92 51.66 -8.74
N ALA A 289 -44.84 50.91 -8.11
CA ALA A 289 -46.22 51.34 -7.89
C ALA A 289 -46.30 52.55 -6.95
N LEU A 290 -45.55 52.55 -5.85
CA LEU A 290 -45.49 53.67 -4.89
C LEU A 290 -44.91 54.95 -5.52
N LEU A 291 -43.84 54.85 -6.31
CA LEU A 291 -43.27 55.99 -7.02
C LEU A 291 -44.18 56.49 -8.16
N GLY A 292 -44.89 55.58 -8.82
CA GLY A 292 -45.89 55.92 -9.84
C GLY A 292 -47.03 56.76 -9.27
N CYS A 293 -47.53 56.45 -8.07
CA CYS A 293 -48.55 57.24 -7.38
C CYS A 293 -48.04 58.60 -6.87
N GLY A 294 -46.78 58.69 -6.44
CA GLY A 294 -46.20 59.97 -6.00
C GLY A 294 -45.92 60.95 -7.13
N CYS A 295 -45.52 60.46 -8.31
CA CYS A 295 -45.25 61.30 -9.47
C CYS A 295 -46.53 61.84 -10.13
N SER A 296 -47.66 61.13 -10.06
CA SER A 296 -48.95 61.65 -10.56
C SER A 296 -49.42 62.89 -9.81
N ASP A 297 -49.30 62.92 -8.48
CA ASP A 297 -49.74 64.07 -7.67
C ASP A 297 -48.87 65.32 -7.87
N SER A 298 -47.57 65.15 -8.16
CA SER A 298 -46.69 66.29 -8.46
C SER A 298 -46.97 66.95 -9.82
N SER A 299 -47.55 66.21 -10.76
CA SER A 299 -47.95 66.75 -12.07
C SER A 299 -49.23 67.59 -12.01
N GLU A 300 -50.09 67.36 -11.01
CA GLU A 300 -51.25 68.22 -10.72
C GLU A 300 -50.85 69.53 -10.01
N LEU A 301 -49.87 69.49 -9.11
CA LEU A 301 -49.37 70.69 -8.41
C LEU A 301 -48.62 71.68 -9.32
N VAL A 302 -47.88 71.20 -10.34
CA VAL A 302 -47.26 72.08 -11.35
C VAL A 302 -48.32 72.70 -12.29
N ARG A 303 -49.43 72.00 -12.53
CA ARG A 303 -50.57 72.54 -13.30
C ARG A 303 -51.34 73.61 -12.52
N ALA A 304 -51.39 73.50 -11.19
CA ALA A 304 -52.03 74.49 -10.30
C ALA A 304 -51.20 75.76 -10.08
N SER A 305 -49.86 75.69 -10.08
CA SER A 305 -48.98 76.86 -9.90
C SER A 305 -48.72 77.68 -11.18
N GLY A 306 -49.07 77.17 -12.37
CA GLY A 306 -48.97 77.89 -13.65
C GLY A 306 -50.22 78.70 -14.02
N SER A 307 -51.20 78.80 -13.11
CA SER A 307 -52.43 79.58 -13.28
C SER A 307 -52.61 80.55 -12.10
N PHE A 308 -51.65 81.46 -11.92
CA PHE A 308 -51.84 82.76 -11.29
C PHE A 308 -50.87 83.77 -11.88
#